data_AF-A0AAU6E4H2-F1
#
_entry.id   AF-A0AAU6E4H2-F1
#
_cell.length_a   1.000
_cell.length_b   1.000
_cell.length_c   1.000
_cell.angle_alpha   90.00
_cell.angle_beta   90.00
_cell.angle_gamma   90.00
#
_symmetry.space_group_name_H-M   'P 1'
#
loop_
_entity.id
_entity.type
_entity.pdbx_description
1 polymer ?
#
loop_
_entity_poly.entity_id
_entity_poly.type
_entity_poly.pdbx_seq_one_letter_code
_entity_poly.pdbx_strand_id
1 'polypeptide(L)'
;MARRHVIVPGCVLAITALALTAAPAVATRPTARAPGTPAADLTDLAGKPPPGMLEAIARDIGLTEEEARTRLLNEARLTPIETNLRGWVGDHFGGSWFAGDVAQTLVVATTDSTDVSQIAELGARPLLVGRSLIELRAIRAAVDAALIRERGTTASVRYVGVRVNKVVILTENPKAAQAAVKTAKVDPDAVQVIASTERPRLLRAHRKAHTETDLVGGQAYYVGATTRCSVGFSVTKDTQKGFISAGHCGTPGSATVGYNRRPQGTVQASTFPGQDFSWVKVNDDWNPRPLVGNDSGGTVQVRGFRAAVEGSSVCHSGSGSGWHCGTIAQRGASVTYPRGTVYGLTRTTVCAEPGDSGGSFISLEQAQGITSGGSGDCASGGVTYFQPILEILTAYGLNLTVEELSLPGPGTCTSYPRVFTGTLKSRRSAYWPQDRGFVTTVTGTYSACLSDDPSRDRDLYLEKWNGRAWIAVAASEHLDSYEQITYFGTPGRYRYRVFAEVGSGPYTLGHEEP
;
A
#
# COMPACT_ATOMS: atom_id res chain seq x y z
N MET A 1 -26.77 96.09 40.36
CA MET A 1 -27.88 95.12 40.22
C MET A 1 -27.42 93.76 40.77
N ALA A 2 -28.14 92.66 40.52
CA ALA A 2 -28.07 91.38 41.25
C ALA A 2 -26.68 90.72 41.45
N ARG A 3 -26.51 90.17 42.66
CA ARG A 3 -25.86 88.89 43.08
C ARG A 3 -24.41 88.60 42.61
N ARG A 4 -23.40 88.38 43.49
CA ARG A 4 -23.21 87.34 44.55
C ARG A 4 -23.03 85.92 43.95
N HIS A 5 -22.04 85.09 44.31
CA HIS A 5 -21.14 85.03 45.50
C HIS A 5 -19.81 84.27 45.24
N VAL A 6 -18.75 84.56 46.04
CA VAL A 6 -17.77 83.64 46.73
C VAL A 6 -17.01 82.58 45.85
N ILE A 7 -15.66 82.55 45.68
CA ILE A 7 -14.47 82.62 46.59
C ILE A 7 -14.34 81.27 47.38
N VAL A 8 -13.22 80.62 47.77
CA VAL A 8 -11.92 81.03 48.37
C VAL A 8 -10.70 80.25 47.73
N PRO A 9 -9.69 79.57 48.36
CA PRO A 9 -8.38 79.32 47.70
C PRO A 9 -7.90 77.83 47.60
N GLY A 10 -6.67 77.62 47.10
CA GLY A 10 -5.88 76.39 47.22
C GLY A 10 -4.48 76.56 46.59
N CYS A 11 -3.50 77.14 47.29
CA CYS A 11 -2.51 76.45 48.14
C CYS A 11 -1.68 75.36 47.42
N VAL A 12 -0.39 75.66 47.21
CA VAL A 12 0.62 74.72 46.72
C VAL A 12 0.90 73.65 47.77
N LEU A 13 0.93 72.38 47.36
CA LEU A 13 1.49 71.27 48.13
C LEU A 13 2.49 70.51 47.26
N ALA A 14 3.76 70.56 47.67
CA ALA A 14 4.81 69.76 47.03
C ALA A 14 4.70 68.31 47.50
N ILE A 15 4.40 67.38 46.58
CA ILE A 15 4.43 65.95 46.87
C ILE A 15 5.81 65.42 46.49
N THR A 16 6.61 65.07 47.50
CA THR A 16 7.87 64.33 47.34
C THR A 16 7.57 62.92 46.83
N ALA A 17 7.70 62.70 45.51
CA ALA A 17 7.56 61.38 44.92
C ALA A 17 8.70 60.46 45.41
N LEU A 18 8.34 59.46 46.22
CA LEU A 18 9.30 58.48 46.73
C LEU A 18 9.75 57.57 45.58
N ALA A 19 10.97 57.77 45.08
CA ALA A 19 11.51 57.01 43.96
C ALA A 19 11.89 55.59 44.39
N LEU A 20 10.91 54.68 44.43
CA LEU A 20 11.20 53.25 44.48
C LEU A 20 11.96 52.86 43.21
N THR A 21 13.20 52.40 43.39
CA THR A 21 14.01 51.81 42.32
C THR A 21 13.47 50.43 41.94
N ALA A 22 12.32 50.41 41.27
CA ALA A 22 11.83 49.25 40.56
C ALA A 22 12.81 48.94 39.42
N ALA A 23 13.75 48.02 39.69
CA ALA A 23 14.63 47.51 38.65
C ALA A 23 13.75 46.97 37.50
N PRO A 24 14.04 47.31 36.23
CA PRO A 24 13.29 46.75 35.12
C PRO A 24 13.53 45.24 35.12
N ALA A 25 12.49 44.47 35.43
CA ALA A 25 12.50 43.04 35.23
C ALA A 25 12.53 42.80 33.71
N VAL A 26 13.74 42.78 33.15
CA VAL A 26 13.98 42.41 31.76
C VAL A 26 13.53 40.97 31.62
N ALA A 27 12.30 40.81 31.15
CA ALA A 27 11.75 39.52 30.78
C ALA A 27 12.52 39.02 29.55
N THR A 28 13.68 38.41 29.82
CA THR A 28 14.42 37.60 28.86
C THR A 28 13.49 36.51 28.39
N ARG A 29 12.85 36.74 27.23
CA ARG A 29 12.04 35.73 26.56
C ARG A 29 12.90 34.47 26.48
N PRO A 30 12.49 33.33 27.05
CA PRO A 30 13.25 32.11 26.85
C PRO A 30 13.27 31.86 25.34
N THR A 31 14.46 31.92 24.75
CA THR A 31 14.65 31.54 23.35
C THR A 31 14.16 30.10 23.24
N ALA A 32 13.09 29.88 22.48
CA ALA A 32 12.47 28.57 22.34
C ALA A 32 13.46 27.64 21.64
N ARG A 33 14.29 26.95 22.43
CA ARG A 33 15.16 25.89 21.97
C ARG A 33 14.23 24.82 21.41
N ALA A 34 14.23 24.68 20.08
CA ALA A 34 13.44 23.66 19.41
C ALA A 34 13.70 22.31 20.11
N PRO A 35 12.65 21.60 20.57
CA PRO A 35 12.83 20.29 21.16
C PRO A 35 13.46 19.39 20.11
N GLY A 36 14.73 19.02 20.32
CA GLY A 36 15.39 18.01 19.50
C GLY A 36 14.71 16.68 19.77
N THR A 37 13.83 16.25 18.86
CA THR A 37 13.15 14.96 18.96
C THR A 37 14.22 13.86 19.04
N PRO A 38 14.19 12.97 20.04
CA PRO A 38 15.03 11.79 20.04
C PRO A 38 14.67 10.94 18.81
N ALA A 39 15.63 10.74 17.91
CA ALA A 39 15.50 9.77 16.83
C ALA A 39 15.66 8.36 17.41
N ALA A 40 14.55 7.79 17.90
CA ALA A 40 14.45 6.42 18.40
C ALA A 40 13.00 5.93 18.27
N ASP A 41 12.85 4.68 17.84
CA ASP A 41 11.59 3.90 17.87
C ASP A 41 10.34 4.50 17.22
N LEU A 42 10.43 4.77 15.91
CA LEU A 42 9.31 4.58 14.96
C LEU A 42 9.30 3.15 14.35
N THR A 43 10.21 2.29 14.81
CA THR A 43 10.63 1.03 14.19
C THR A 43 9.70 -0.17 14.36
N ASP A 44 8.60 0.01 15.12
CA ASP A 44 7.66 -1.05 15.55
C ASP A 44 6.19 -0.78 15.12
N LEU A 45 5.83 0.47 14.76
CA LEU A 45 4.48 0.90 14.30
C LEU A 45 4.17 0.54 12.84
N ALA A 46 4.89 -0.45 12.32
CA ALA A 46 4.48 -1.28 11.21
C ALA A 46 5.01 -2.67 11.56
N GLY A 47 4.12 -3.67 11.53
CA GLY A 47 4.52 -5.06 11.68
C GLY A 47 5.70 -5.36 10.76
N LYS A 48 6.73 -6.04 11.30
CA LYS A 48 8.03 -6.23 10.63
C LYS A 48 7.84 -6.50 9.14
N PRO A 49 8.45 -5.68 8.25
CA PRO A 49 8.30 -5.86 6.81
C PRO A 49 8.46 -7.32 6.42
N PRO A 50 7.61 -7.85 5.53
CA PRO A 50 7.65 -9.26 5.14
C PRO A 50 9.09 -9.69 4.81
N PRO A 51 9.58 -10.85 5.27
CA PRO A 51 10.99 -11.21 5.20
C PRO A 51 11.57 -10.99 3.79
N GLY A 52 12.75 -10.38 3.67
CA GLY A 52 13.36 -10.07 2.37
C GLY A 52 12.75 -8.89 1.60
N MET A 53 11.62 -8.32 2.04
CA MET A 53 11.03 -7.14 1.39
C MET A 53 11.80 -5.86 1.74
N LEU A 54 12.25 -5.71 2.98
CA LEU A 54 12.98 -4.51 3.43
C LEU A 54 14.33 -4.39 2.74
N GLU A 55 15.05 -5.51 2.68
CA GLU A 55 16.37 -5.66 2.09
C GLU A 55 16.32 -5.49 0.57
N ALA A 56 15.28 -6.03 -0.09
CA ALA A 56 15.08 -5.85 -1.52
C ALA A 56 14.62 -4.42 -1.87
N ILE A 57 13.79 -3.76 -1.06
CA ILE A 57 13.44 -2.34 -1.25
C ILE A 57 14.67 -1.44 -1.08
N ALA A 58 15.51 -1.68 -0.07
CA ALA A 58 16.78 -0.97 0.10
C ALA A 58 17.68 -1.15 -1.15
N ARG A 59 17.89 -2.40 -1.59
CA ARG A 59 18.69 -2.74 -2.77
C ARG A 59 18.17 -2.10 -4.07
N ASP A 60 16.89 -2.26 -4.37
CA ASP A 60 16.34 -2.01 -5.72
C ASP A 60 15.79 -0.59 -5.90
N ILE A 61 15.40 0.09 -4.81
CA ILE A 61 15.05 1.53 -4.86
C ILE A 61 16.29 2.41 -4.61
N GLY A 62 17.38 1.84 -4.06
CA GLY A 62 18.62 2.57 -3.78
C GLY A 62 18.55 3.38 -2.48
N LEU A 63 17.96 2.79 -1.43
CA LEU A 63 17.74 3.38 -0.11
C LEU A 63 18.59 2.67 0.95
N THR A 64 18.88 3.35 2.05
CA THR A 64 19.34 2.66 3.28
C THR A 64 18.21 1.82 3.89
N GLU A 65 18.54 0.87 4.78
CA GLU A 65 17.52 0.06 5.47
C GLU A 65 16.58 0.94 6.32
N GLU A 66 17.10 1.99 6.96
CA GLU A 66 16.31 2.94 7.75
C GLU A 66 15.33 3.74 6.86
N GLU A 67 15.79 4.20 5.70
CA GLU A 67 14.93 4.86 4.71
C GLU A 67 13.89 3.91 4.12
N ALA A 68 14.27 2.67 3.78
CA ALA A 68 13.37 1.64 3.28
C ALA A 68 12.29 1.28 4.33
N ARG A 69 12.64 1.23 5.61
CA ARG A 69 11.67 1.01 6.70
C ARG A 69 10.76 2.21 6.89
N THR A 70 11.33 3.42 6.94
CA THR A 70 10.59 4.71 7.00
C THR A 70 9.60 4.83 5.84
N ARG A 71 9.99 4.37 4.65
CA ARG A 71 9.17 4.32 3.44
C ARG A 71 7.96 3.41 3.62
N LEU A 72 8.17 2.16 4.05
CA LEU A 72 7.07 1.21 4.31
C LEU A 72 6.10 1.72 5.41
N LEU A 73 6.62 2.33 6.49
CA LEU A 73 5.83 3.00 7.53
C LEU A 73 4.94 4.12 6.94
N ASN A 74 5.50 4.99 6.09
CA ASN A 74 4.74 6.06 5.43
C ASN A 74 3.67 5.52 4.48
N GLU A 75 3.99 4.49 3.68
CA GLU A 75 3.04 3.90 2.75
C GLU A 75 1.87 3.19 3.48
N ALA A 76 2.17 2.46 4.56
CA ALA A 76 1.16 1.85 5.42
C ALA A 76 0.22 2.92 6.02
N ARG A 77 0.79 3.98 6.60
CA ARG A 77 0.07 5.08 7.26
C ARG A 77 -0.75 5.95 6.30
N LEU A 78 -0.26 6.22 5.10
CA LEU A 78 -0.88 7.18 4.16
C LEU A 78 -1.89 6.54 3.20
N THR A 79 -1.81 5.24 2.92
CA THR A 79 -2.76 4.58 1.99
C THR A 79 -4.22 4.57 2.49
N PRO A 80 -4.55 4.46 3.80
CA PRO A 80 -5.94 4.61 4.29
C PRO A 80 -6.47 6.03 4.07
N ILE A 81 -5.63 7.04 4.38
CA ILE A 81 -5.93 8.45 4.15
C ILE A 81 -6.22 8.70 2.66
N GLU A 82 -5.41 8.12 1.76
CA GLU A 82 -5.65 8.20 0.31
C GLU A 82 -6.97 7.55 -0.12
N THR A 83 -7.33 6.38 0.43
CA THR A 83 -8.61 5.73 0.16
C THR A 83 -9.78 6.62 0.57
N ASN A 84 -9.73 7.20 1.77
CA ASN A 84 -10.77 8.08 2.30
C ASN A 84 -10.89 9.37 1.48
N LEU A 85 -9.75 10.01 1.16
CA LEU A 85 -9.73 11.22 0.33
C LEU A 85 -10.24 10.96 -1.08
N ARG A 86 -9.87 9.85 -1.72
CA ARG A 86 -10.41 9.48 -3.03
C ARG A 86 -11.92 9.30 -3.01
N GLY A 87 -12.46 8.68 -1.95
CA GLY A 87 -13.90 8.50 -1.77
C GLY A 87 -14.64 9.82 -1.51
N TRP A 88 -14.02 10.74 -0.75
CA TRP A 88 -14.61 12.03 -0.38
C TRP A 88 -14.56 13.06 -1.52
N VAL A 89 -13.42 13.21 -2.21
CA VAL A 89 -13.23 14.14 -3.35
C VAL A 89 -14.07 13.71 -4.57
N GLY A 90 -14.39 12.42 -4.71
CA GLY A 90 -15.33 11.91 -5.71
C GLY A 90 -14.93 12.27 -7.15
N ASP A 91 -15.86 12.86 -7.91
CA ASP A 91 -15.69 13.17 -9.33
C ASP A 91 -14.64 14.28 -9.60
N HIS A 92 -14.31 15.10 -8.59
CA HIS A 92 -13.26 16.13 -8.70
C HIS A 92 -11.84 15.53 -8.68
N PHE A 93 -11.68 14.25 -8.30
CA PHE A 93 -10.39 13.63 -8.01
C PHE A 93 -9.51 13.54 -9.27
N GLY A 94 -8.45 14.35 -9.33
CA GLY A 94 -7.47 14.38 -10.43
C GLY A 94 -6.41 13.25 -10.38
N GLY A 95 -6.35 12.51 -9.27
CA GLY A 95 -5.38 11.45 -9.01
C GLY A 95 -4.62 11.63 -7.69
N SER A 96 -3.79 10.66 -7.33
CA SER A 96 -3.00 10.68 -6.09
C SER A 96 -1.67 9.97 -6.28
N TRP A 97 -0.66 10.36 -5.50
CA TRP A 97 0.64 9.71 -5.51
C TRP A 97 1.47 10.00 -4.25
N PHE A 98 2.40 9.09 -3.92
CA PHE A 98 3.46 9.34 -2.97
C PHE A 98 4.64 10.08 -3.62
N ALA A 99 5.24 10.99 -2.85
CA ALA A 99 6.36 11.84 -3.25
C ALA A 99 7.38 11.97 -2.12
N GLY A 100 8.64 12.18 -2.51
CA GLY A 100 9.80 12.00 -1.65
C GLY A 100 10.26 10.54 -1.60
N ASP A 101 11.54 10.34 -1.35
CA ASP A 101 12.23 9.05 -1.54
C ASP A 101 11.74 8.00 -0.53
N VAL A 102 11.38 8.44 0.67
CA VAL A 102 10.73 7.63 1.73
C VAL A 102 9.20 7.78 1.76
N ALA A 103 8.59 8.10 0.62
CA ALA A 103 7.13 8.21 0.41
C ALA A 103 6.39 9.17 1.37
N GLN A 104 7.11 10.10 2.00
CA GLN A 104 6.64 10.90 3.15
C GLN A 104 5.50 11.88 2.82
N THR A 105 5.25 12.18 1.55
CA THR A 105 4.17 13.09 1.13
C THR A 105 3.18 12.37 0.21
N LEU A 106 1.98 12.11 0.71
CA LEU A 106 0.81 11.87 -0.13
C LEU A 106 0.41 13.19 -0.79
N VAL A 107 0.35 13.20 -2.11
CA VAL A 107 -0.28 14.27 -2.91
C VAL A 107 -1.64 13.78 -3.38
N VAL A 108 -2.66 14.62 -3.24
CA VAL A 108 -4.00 14.40 -3.82
C VAL A 108 -4.32 15.57 -4.72
N ALA A 109 -4.58 15.26 -5.99
CA ALA A 109 -4.98 16.23 -6.99
C ALA A 109 -6.52 16.34 -7.05
N THR A 110 -7.02 17.56 -7.19
CA THR A 110 -8.45 17.88 -7.33
C THR A 110 -8.65 18.93 -8.43
N THR A 111 -9.81 18.93 -9.08
CA THR A 111 -10.27 20.01 -9.96
C THR A 111 -11.00 21.13 -9.25
N ASP A 112 -11.44 20.96 -7.99
CA ASP A 112 -12.10 22.02 -7.22
C ASP A 112 -11.19 22.59 -6.11
N SER A 113 -11.16 23.91 -6.05
CA SER A 113 -10.58 24.71 -4.97
C SER A 113 -11.21 24.48 -3.59
N THR A 114 -12.47 24.03 -3.52
CA THR A 114 -13.17 23.80 -2.23
C THR A 114 -12.60 22.63 -1.44
N ASP A 115 -12.07 21.61 -2.13
CA ASP A 115 -11.48 20.41 -1.51
C ASP A 115 -10.13 20.68 -0.81
N VAL A 116 -9.46 21.80 -1.15
CA VAL A 116 -8.06 22.07 -0.82
C VAL A 116 -7.80 22.10 0.69
N SER A 117 -8.71 22.69 1.48
CA SER A 117 -8.58 22.70 2.95
C SER A 117 -8.76 21.30 3.54
N GLN A 118 -9.77 20.56 3.12
CA GLN A 118 -10.08 19.25 3.67
C GLN A 118 -8.99 18.21 3.37
N ILE A 119 -8.40 18.27 2.17
CA ILE A 119 -7.24 17.46 1.78
C ILE A 119 -6.03 17.76 2.69
N ALA A 120 -5.77 19.04 2.99
CA ALA A 120 -4.68 19.47 3.85
C ALA A 120 -4.89 19.07 5.33
N GLU A 121 -6.11 19.23 5.85
CA GLU A 121 -6.49 18.84 7.21
C GLU A 121 -6.39 17.33 7.45
N LEU A 122 -6.66 16.52 6.43
CA LEU A 122 -6.48 15.06 6.46
C LEU A 122 -5.03 14.61 6.21
N GLY A 123 -4.07 15.54 6.18
CA GLY A 123 -2.63 15.23 6.17
C GLY A 123 -2.05 14.89 4.78
N ALA A 124 -2.78 15.16 3.70
CA ALA A 124 -2.27 15.09 2.34
C ALA A 124 -1.90 16.48 1.80
N ARG A 125 -1.04 16.56 0.80
CA ARG A 125 -0.77 17.80 0.07
C ARG A 125 -1.78 17.96 -1.06
N PRO A 126 -2.66 18.99 -1.04
CA PRO A 126 -3.53 19.28 -2.17
C PRO A 126 -2.73 19.77 -3.38
N LEU A 127 -3.24 19.47 -4.57
CA LEU A 127 -2.83 20.10 -5.83
C LEU A 127 -4.06 20.38 -6.68
N LEU A 128 -4.31 21.66 -6.98
CA LEU A 128 -5.35 22.02 -7.96
C LEU A 128 -4.85 21.68 -9.38
N VAL A 129 -5.66 20.97 -10.15
CA VAL A 129 -5.36 20.52 -11.52
C VAL A 129 -6.53 20.79 -12.47
N GLY A 130 -6.28 20.79 -13.78
CA GLY A 130 -7.29 21.18 -14.77
C GLY A 130 -8.30 20.09 -15.17
N ARG A 131 -8.01 18.81 -14.90
CA ARG A 131 -8.78 17.64 -15.37
C ARG A 131 -8.94 16.58 -14.29
N SER A 132 -10.09 15.93 -14.21
CA SER A 132 -10.31 14.83 -13.28
C SER A 132 -9.73 13.51 -13.80
N LEU A 133 -9.56 12.52 -12.92
CA LEU A 133 -9.11 11.18 -13.30
C LEU A 133 -10.14 10.46 -14.17
N ILE A 134 -11.43 10.79 -14.04
CA ILE A 134 -12.50 10.28 -14.91
C ILE A 134 -12.33 10.83 -16.33
N GLU A 135 -12.12 12.14 -16.45
CA GLU A 135 -11.86 12.80 -17.74
C GLU A 135 -10.60 12.25 -18.41
N LEU A 136 -9.49 12.16 -17.69
CA LEU A 136 -8.22 11.62 -18.21
C LEU A 136 -8.33 10.16 -18.67
N ARG A 137 -9.16 9.34 -18.00
CA ARG A 137 -9.47 7.97 -18.44
C ARG A 137 -10.29 7.95 -19.73
N ALA A 138 -11.28 8.84 -19.89
CA ALA A 138 -12.06 8.98 -21.12
C ALA A 138 -11.19 9.45 -22.30
N ILE A 139 -10.32 10.44 -22.07
CA ILE A 139 -9.36 10.93 -23.06
C ILE A 139 -8.39 9.82 -23.48
N ARG A 140 -7.89 9.01 -22.54
CA ARG A 140 -7.06 7.85 -22.87
C ARG A 140 -7.81 6.85 -23.75
N ALA A 141 -9.06 6.52 -23.43
CA ALA A 141 -9.87 5.60 -24.21
C ALA A 141 -10.13 6.11 -25.65
N ALA A 142 -10.35 7.42 -25.84
CA ALA A 142 -10.46 8.02 -27.17
C ALA A 142 -9.15 7.96 -27.97
N VAL A 143 -8.00 8.18 -27.32
CA VAL A 143 -6.66 8.07 -27.91
C VAL A 143 -6.33 6.62 -28.27
N ASP A 144 -6.62 5.65 -27.41
CA ASP A 144 -6.52 4.21 -27.71
C ASP A 144 -7.36 3.84 -28.93
N ALA A 145 -8.64 4.26 -28.96
CA ALA A 145 -9.55 4.00 -30.07
C ALA A 145 -9.10 4.62 -31.40
N ALA A 146 -8.38 5.75 -31.38
CA ALA A 146 -7.77 6.34 -32.57
C ALA A 146 -6.58 5.52 -33.08
N LEU A 147 -5.65 5.16 -32.18
CA LEU A 147 -4.42 4.43 -32.54
C LEU A 147 -4.67 2.98 -32.99
N ILE A 148 -5.81 2.38 -32.62
CA ILE A 148 -6.25 1.08 -33.20
C ILE A 148 -6.55 1.20 -34.70
N ARG A 149 -7.01 2.37 -35.18
CA ARG A 149 -7.39 2.58 -36.59
C ARG A 149 -6.17 2.84 -37.47
N GLU A 150 -5.11 3.46 -36.95
CA GLU A 150 -3.88 3.75 -37.67
C GLU A 150 -2.87 2.59 -37.60
N ARG A 151 -3.06 1.59 -38.48
CA ARG A 151 -2.15 0.46 -38.66
C ARG A 151 -0.71 0.94 -38.94
N GLY A 152 0.14 0.91 -37.92
CA GLY A 152 1.58 1.20 -38.02
C GLY A 152 2.13 2.20 -37.01
N THR A 153 1.31 2.86 -36.18
CA THR A 153 1.82 3.80 -35.18
C THR A 153 2.60 3.10 -34.05
N THR A 154 3.89 3.41 -33.93
CA THR A 154 4.87 2.89 -32.95
C THR A 154 4.66 3.42 -31.52
N ALA A 155 3.42 3.69 -31.13
CA ALA A 155 3.06 4.08 -29.77
C ALA A 155 3.01 2.83 -28.89
N SER A 156 4.17 2.38 -28.40
CA SER A 156 4.30 1.16 -27.60
C SER A 156 3.49 1.20 -26.30
N VAL A 157 3.39 2.39 -25.68
CA VAL A 157 2.82 2.59 -24.35
C VAL A 157 2.01 3.88 -24.30
N ARG A 158 0.83 3.82 -23.66
CA ARG A 158 -0.01 4.98 -23.31
C ARG A 158 -0.46 4.87 -21.86
N TYR A 159 -0.54 5.98 -21.10
CA TYR A 159 -1.04 5.95 -19.71
C TYR A 159 -1.66 7.29 -19.29
N VAL A 160 -2.39 7.30 -18.16
CA VAL A 160 -2.79 8.55 -17.50
C VAL A 160 -1.65 8.99 -16.58
N GLY A 161 -1.05 10.14 -16.83
CA GLY A 161 -0.01 10.70 -15.99
C GLY A 161 -0.59 11.69 -14.99
N VAL A 162 -1.05 11.20 -13.83
CA VAL A 162 -1.69 12.07 -12.80
C VAL A 162 -0.77 13.21 -12.35
N ARG A 163 0.54 12.95 -12.23
CA ARG A 163 1.58 13.92 -11.88
C ARG A 163 1.74 15.09 -12.86
N VAL A 164 1.28 14.91 -14.11
CA VAL A 164 1.32 15.93 -15.18
C VAL A 164 -0.08 16.33 -15.67
N ASN A 165 -1.14 15.75 -15.09
CA ASN A 165 -2.55 15.95 -15.44
C ASN A 165 -2.86 15.83 -16.95
N LYS A 166 -2.20 14.87 -17.62
CA LYS A 166 -2.31 14.59 -19.07
C LYS A 166 -2.28 13.09 -19.35
N VAL A 167 -2.80 12.68 -20.49
CA VAL A 167 -2.56 11.36 -21.09
C VAL A 167 -1.20 11.38 -21.78
N VAL A 168 -0.31 10.45 -21.41
CA VAL A 168 1.05 10.39 -21.95
C VAL A 168 1.15 9.25 -22.97
N ILE A 169 1.87 9.49 -24.07
CA ILE A 169 2.19 8.51 -25.10
C ILE A 169 3.71 8.39 -25.20
N LEU A 170 4.25 7.19 -24.98
CA LEU A 170 5.66 6.88 -25.23
C LEU A 170 5.80 6.22 -26.61
N THR A 171 6.67 6.75 -27.46
CA THR A 171 6.82 6.30 -28.85
C THR A 171 8.21 6.60 -29.41
N GLU A 172 8.69 5.75 -30.32
CA GLU A 172 9.88 6.02 -31.14
C GLU A 172 9.59 7.04 -32.27
N ASN A 173 8.32 7.29 -32.60
CA ASN A 173 7.92 8.25 -33.63
C ASN A 173 6.86 9.24 -33.09
N PRO A 174 7.29 10.33 -32.42
CA PRO A 174 6.39 11.36 -31.91
C PRO A 174 5.52 12.02 -32.99
N LYS A 175 6.04 12.20 -34.22
CA LYS A 175 5.31 12.85 -35.31
C LYS A 175 4.11 12.01 -35.76
N ALA A 176 4.27 10.70 -35.88
CA ALA A 176 3.16 9.78 -36.20
C ALA A 176 2.11 9.75 -35.07
N ALA A 177 2.53 9.65 -33.81
CA ALA A 177 1.60 9.67 -32.68
C ALA A 177 0.83 11.00 -32.57
N GLN A 178 1.48 12.14 -32.82
CA GLN A 178 0.83 13.46 -32.88
C GLN A 178 -0.16 13.60 -34.06
N ALA A 179 0.07 12.92 -35.18
CA ALA A 179 -0.92 12.86 -36.26
C ALA A 179 -2.15 12.05 -35.83
N ALA A 180 -1.93 10.85 -35.28
CA ALA A 180 -3.00 9.96 -34.82
C ALA A 180 -3.89 10.58 -33.74
N VAL A 181 -3.30 11.29 -32.77
CA VAL A 181 -4.05 11.98 -31.70
C VAL A 181 -5.05 13.00 -32.25
N LYS A 182 -4.78 13.64 -33.40
CA LYS A 182 -5.75 14.55 -34.04
C LYS A 182 -7.02 13.82 -34.50
N THR A 183 -6.95 12.52 -34.80
CA THR A 183 -8.13 11.71 -35.16
C THR A 183 -8.93 11.23 -33.94
N ALA A 184 -8.39 11.37 -32.72
CA ALA A 184 -9.09 11.07 -31.48
C ALA A 184 -10.12 12.14 -31.08
N LYS A 185 -10.03 13.36 -31.66
CA LYS A 185 -10.89 14.52 -31.34
C LYS A 185 -10.89 14.93 -29.85
N VAL A 186 -9.79 14.65 -29.14
CA VAL A 186 -9.55 15.14 -27.78
C VAL A 186 -8.84 16.49 -27.81
N ASP A 187 -8.87 17.20 -26.69
CA ASP A 187 -8.05 18.38 -26.45
C ASP A 187 -6.53 18.04 -26.62
N PRO A 188 -5.80 18.70 -27.54
CA PRO A 188 -4.36 18.49 -27.70
C PRO A 188 -3.57 18.77 -26.42
N ASP A 189 -3.99 19.73 -25.59
CA ASP A 189 -3.31 20.04 -24.33
C ASP A 189 -3.58 19.01 -23.24
N ALA A 190 -4.51 18.08 -23.42
CA ALA A 190 -4.69 16.92 -22.57
C ALA A 190 -3.71 15.78 -22.88
N VAL A 191 -2.93 15.85 -23.98
CA VAL A 191 -2.06 14.77 -24.44
C VAL A 191 -0.59 15.21 -24.51
N GLN A 192 0.31 14.40 -23.94
CA GLN A 192 1.76 14.60 -24.00
C GLN A 192 2.42 13.44 -24.75
N VAL A 193 3.05 13.72 -25.89
CA VAL A 193 3.80 12.72 -26.66
C VAL A 193 5.29 12.86 -26.34
N ILE A 194 5.90 11.78 -25.86
CA ILE A 194 7.30 11.73 -25.42
C ILE A 194 8.07 10.71 -26.28
N ALA A 195 9.25 11.11 -26.76
CA ALA A 195 10.17 10.20 -27.44
C ALA A 195 10.69 9.16 -26.45
N SER A 196 10.58 7.88 -26.79
CA SER A 196 11.00 6.77 -25.93
C SER A 196 11.48 5.58 -26.75
N THR A 197 12.53 4.91 -26.27
CA THR A 197 13.08 3.66 -26.81
C THR A 197 12.42 2.41 -26.19
N GLU A 198 11.35 2.57 -25.40
CA GLU A 198 10.73 1.47 -24.68
C GLU A 198 10.02 0.50 -25.64
N ARG A 199 10.41 -0.78 -25.56
CA ARG A 199 9.90 -1.89 -26.39
C ARG A 199 9.39 -3.03 -25.49
N PRO A 200 8.13 -2.99 -25.04
CA PRO A 200 7.55 -4.04 -24.20
C PRO A 200 7.49 -5.40 -24.90
N ARG A 201 7.94 -6.44 -24.19
CA ARG A 201 8.01 -7.84 -24.63
C ARG A 201 7.33 -8.77 -23.62
N LEU A 202 6.77 -9.88 -24.12
CA LEU A 202 6.28 -10.98 -23.27
C LEU A 202 7.47 -11.74 -22.68
N LEU A 203 7.38 -12.16 -21.42
CA LEU A 203 8.53 -12.65 -20.64
C LEU A 203 8.47 -14.18 -20.45
N ARG A 204 8.94 -14.95 -21.45
CA ARG A 204 8.96 -16.42 -21.47
C ARG A 204 10.39 -17.01 -21.49
N ALA A 205 10.72 -17.97 -20.62
CA ALA A 205 12.10 -18.49 -20.46
C ALA A 205 12.31 -20.01 -20.63
N HIS A 206 13.58 -20.38 -20.53
CA HIS A 206 14.08 -21.74 -20.30
C HIS A 206 14.38 -21.99 -18.80
N ARG A 207 15.01 -23.12 -18.43
CA ARG A 207 14.94 -23.73 -17.09
C ARG A 207 15.75 -23.05 -15.97
N LYS A 208 15.12 -22.97 -14.79
CA LYS A 208 15.67 -23.28 -13.44
C LYS A 208 14.64 -24.14 -12.68
N ALA A 209 15.01 -24.72 -11.54
CA ALA A 209 14.15 -25.59 -10.73
C ALA A 209 14.46 -25.46 -9.22
N HIS A 210 13.45 -25.70 -8.38
CA HIS A 210 13.47 -25.63 -6.91
C HIS A 210 12.75 -26.89 -6.34
N THR A 211 12.43 -26.94 -5.04
CA THR A 211 11.88 -28.15 -4.37
C THR A 211 11.00 -27.85 -3.14
N GLU A 212 9.66 -27.83 -3.28
CA GLU A 212 8.67 -28.05 -2.20
C GLU A 212 7.25 -28.26 -2.77
N THR A 213 6.43 -29.16 -2.21
CA THR A 213 5.11 -29.53 -2.78
C THR A 213 4.00 -28.49 -2.62
N ASP A 214 4.18 -27.49 -1.76
CA ASP A 214 3.26 -26.36 -1.66
C ASP A 214 3.33 -25.47 -2.91
N LEU A 215 2.18 -24.92 -3.31
CA LEU A 215 2.07 -23.99 -4.44
C LEU A 215 2.07 -22.55 -3.92
N VAL A 216 3.04 -21.76 -4.38
CA VAL A 216 3.40 -20.43 -3.87
C VAL A 216 3.62 -19.47 -5.04
N GLY A 217 3.27 -18.19 -4.87
CA GLY A 217 3.54 -17.14 -5.85
C GLY A 217 5.04 -17.04 -6.21
N GLY A 218 5.33 -16.73 -7.48
CA GLY A 218 6.67 -16.71 -8.06
C GLY A 218 7.22 -18.06 -8.53
N GLN A 219 6.68 -19.20 -8.05
CA GLN A 219 7.15 -20.53 -8.48
C GLN A 219 7.00 -20.75 -9.99
N ALA A 220 7.95 -21.47 -10.59
CA ALA A 220 7.87 -21.84 -12.00
C ALA A 220 6.72 -22.82 -12.27
N TYR A 221 6.02 -22.64 -13.38
CA TYR A 221 5.22 -23.69 -14.01
C TYR A 221 5.40 -23.67 -15.53
N TYR A 222 4.98 -24.74 -16.19
CA TYR A 222 5.23 -24.97 -17.60
C TYR A 222 3.97 -25.40 -18.36
N VAL A 223 3.84 -24.88 -19.58
CA VAL A 223 2.77 -25.21 -20.54
C VAL A 223 3.42 -25.76 -21.81
N GLY A 224 3.11 -27.02 -22.13
CA GLY A 224 3.76 -27.76 -23.21
C GLY A 224 5.27 -27.90 -23.02
N ALA A 225 6.00 -28.05 -24.13
CA ALA A 225 7.45 -28.28 -24.10
C ALA A 225 8.29 -27.02 -23.80
N THR A 226 7.82 -25.84 -24.21
CA THR A 226 8.66 -24.63 -24.33
C THR A 226 8.25 -23.44 -23.49
N THR A 227 7.00 -23.34 -23.01
CA THR A 227 6.56 -22.18 -22.24
C THR A 227 6.84 -22.39 -20.76
N ARG A 228 7.74 -21.57 -20.20
CA ARG A 228 7.87 -21.33 -18.75
C ARG A 228 7.21 -20.01 -18.40
N CYS A 229 6.39 -20.03 -17.37
CA CYS A 229 5.79 -18.87 -16.71
C CYS A 229 5.89 -19.06 -15.18
N SER A 230 5.40 -18.09 -14.43
CA SER A 230 5.44 -18.10 -12.96
C SER A 230 4.02 -18.04 -12.38
N VAL A 231 3.83 -18.68 -11.22
CA VAL A 231 2.57 -18.65 -10.45
C VAL A 231 2.35 -17.23 -9.94
N GLY A 232 1.15 -16.67 -10.12
CA GLY A 232 0.80 -15.35 -9.62
C GLY A 232 0.33 -15.39 -8.18
N PHE A 233 -0.92 -15.78 -7.97
CA PHE A 233 -1.52 -15.92 -6.64
C PHE A 233 -2.41 -17.15 -6.58
N SER A 234 -2.41 -17.82 -5.43
CA SER A 234 -3.36 -18.87 -5.07
C SER A 234 -4.77 -18.31 -5.02
N VAL A 235 -5.74 -19.00 -5.62
CA VAL A 235 -7.15 -18.60 -5.63
C VAL A 235 -8.06 -19.83 -5.53
N THR A 236 -9.32 -19.60 -5.12
CA THR A 236 -10.39 -20.60 -5.20
C THR A 236 -11.51 -20.15 -6.14
N LYS A 237 -12.18 -21.14 -6.74
CA LYS A 237 -13.48 -20.97 -7.41
C LYS A 237 -14.42 -22.04 -6.90
N ASP A 238 -15.44 -21.65 -6.15
CA ASP A 238 -16.25 -22.57 -5.36
C ASP A 238 -15.33 -23.47 -4.50
N THR A 239 -15.42 -24.80 -4.62
CA THR A 239 -14.50 -25.75 -3.97
C THR A 239 -13.20 -26.02 -4.74
N GLN A 240 -13.02 -25.45 -5.93
CA GLN A 240 -11.86 -25.69 -6.79
C GLN A 240 -10.67 -24.83 -6.36
N LYS A 241 -9.55 -25.48 -6.05
CA LYS A 241 -8.26 -24.81 -5.75
C LYS A 241 -7.45 -24.56 -7.02
N GLY A 242 -6.59 -23.54 -6.99
CA GLY A 242 -5.61 -23.30 -8.06
C GLY A 242 -4.94 -21.94 -7.97
N PHE A 243 -4.58 -21.35 -9.11
CA PHE A 243 -3.85 -20.08 -9.18
C PHE A 243 -4.17 -19.23 -10.41
N ILE A 244 -3.92 -17.92 -10.31
CA ILE A 244 -3.90 -17.00 -11.46
C ILE A 244 -2.49 -16.83 -12.05
N SER A 245 -2.42 -16.59 -13.35
CA SER A 245 -1.18 -16.38 -14.12
C SER A 245 -1.49 -15.62 -15.44
N ALA A 246 -0.50 -15.17 -16.22
CA ALA A 246 -0.72 -14.35 -17.40
C ALA A 246 -1.42 -15.13 -18.55
N GLY A 247 -2.31 -14.46 -19.26
CA GLY A 247 -3.15 -15.07 -20.30
C GLY A 247 -2.32 -15.63 -21.46
N HIS A 248 -1.28 -14.91 -21.86
CA HIS A 248 -0.38 -15.37 -22.93
C HIS A 248 0.47 -16.60 -22.55
N CYS A 249 0.41 -17.14 -21.32
CA CYS A 249 1.11 -18.35 -20.93
C CYS A 249 0.43 -19.65 -21.41
N GLY A 250 -0.89 -19.65 -21.63
CA GLY A 250 -1.62 -20.85 -22.08
C GLY A 250 -3.09 -20.58 -22.42
N THR A 251 -3.67 -21.44 -23.26
CA THR A 251 -5.10 -21.39 -23.65
C THR A 251 -5.93 -22.34 -22.79
N PRO A 252 -7.27 -22.17 -22.70
CA PRO A 252 -8.15 -23.12 -22.00
C PRO A 252 -7.92 -24.57 -22.47
N GLY A 253 -7.97 -25.52 -21.53
CA GLY A 253 -7.64 -26.93 -21.77
C GLY A 253 -6.14 -27.26 -21.79
N SER A 254 -5.25 -26.27 -21.69
CA SER A 254 -3.79 -26.53 -21.60
C SER A 254 -3.44 -27.17 -20.25
N ALA A 255 -2.88 -28.38 -20.28
CA ALA A 255 -2.31 -29.02 -19.10
C ALA A 255 -1.05 -28.26 -18.60
N THR A 256 -0.89 -28.16 -17.29
CA THR A 256 0.28 -27.57 -16.64
C THR A 256 1.10 -28.63 -15.90
N VAL A 257 2.43 -28.46 -15.92
CA VAL A 257 3.34 -29.16 -15.01
C VAL A 257 4.09 -28.14 -14.17
N GLY A 258 4.22 -28.38 -12.87
CA GLY A 258 4.82 -27.43 -11.94
C GLY A 258 6.35 -27.39 -11.99
N TYR A 259 6.96 -26.65 -11.07
CA TYR A 259 8.42 -26.44 -11.03
C TYR A 259 9.20 -27.79 -11.00
N ASN A 260 8.67 -28.80 -10.31
CA ASN A 260 9.20 -30.17 -10.16
C ASN A 260 8.95 -31.09 -11.37
N ARG A 261 8.30 -30.59 -12.43
CA ARG A 261 7.90 -31.35 -13.64
C ARG A 261 6.85 -32.45 -13.44
N ARG A 262 6.19 -32.53 -12.28
CA ARG A 262 4.98 -33.34 -12.10
C ARG A 262 3.75 -32.63 -12.70
N PRO A 263 2.71 -33.39 -13.12
CA PRO A 263 1.39 -32.81 -13.40
C PRO A 263 0.93 -31.90 -12.27
N GLN A 264 0.30 -30.79 -12.62
CA GLN A 264 -0.13 -29.77 -11.66
C GLN A 264 -1.59 -29.36 -11.84
N GLY A 265 -2.05 -29.21 -13.08
CA GLY A 265 -3.37 -28.65 -13.31
C GLY A 265 -3.73 -28.46 -14.77
N THR A 266 -4.75 -27.65 -15.01
CA THR A 266 -5.22 -27.30 -16.36
C THR A 266 -5.76 -25.87 -16.39
N VAL A 267 -5.35 -25.08 -17.38
CA VAL A 267 -5.88 -23.74 -17.64
C VAL A 267 -7.38 -23.85 -17.92
N GLN A 268 -8.21 -23.27 -17.06
CA GLN A 268 -9.68 -23.27 -17.22
C GLN A 268 -10.15 -22.09 -18.07
N ALA A 269 -9.54 -20.93 -17.88
CA ALA A 269 -9.85 -19.70 -18.59
C ALA A 269 -8.56 -18.92 -18.88
N SER A 270 -8.53 -18.22 -20.02
CA SER A 270 -7.42 -17.35 -20.41
C SER A 270 -7.92 -16.25 -21.37
N THR A 271 -7.49 -15.02 -21.11
CA THR A 271 -7.83 -13.80 -21.85
C THR A 271 -6.52 -13.14 -22.30
N PHE A 272 -6.21 -13.25 -23.59
CA PHE A 272 -5.11 -12.55 -24.24
C PHE A 272 -5.28 -12.55 -25.78
N PRO A 273 -5.02 -11.44 -26.51
CA PRO A 273 -4.72 -10.08 -26.02
C PRO A 273 -5.99 -9.37 -25.53
N GLY A 274 -6.01 -8.03 -25.51
CA GLY A 274 -7.06 -7.23 -24.88
C GLY A 274 -6.73 -7.02 -23.41
N GLN A 275 -6.85 -8.07 -22.60
CA GLN A 275 -6.24 -8.16 -21.28
C GLN A 275 -5.13 -9.25 -21.30
N ASP A 276 -4.49 -9.56 -20.17
CA ASP A 276 -3.46 -10.61 -20.10
C ASP A 276 -3.50 -11.42 -18.80
N PHE A 277 -4.54 -12.24 -18.64
CA PHE A 277 -4.71 -13.10 -17.46
C PHE A 277 -5.34 -14.47 -17.77
N SER A 278 -5.13 -15.43 -16.88
CA SER A 278 -5.60 -16.81 -16.92
C SER A 278 -5.78 -17.37 -15.51
N TRP A 279 -6.56 -18.44 -15.38
CA TRP A 279 -6.72 -19.21 -14.15
C TRP A 279 -6.52 -20.69 -14.42
N VAL A 280 -5.74 -21.33 -13.54
CA VAL A 280 -5.35 -22.74 -13.60
C VAL A 280 -5.92 -23.44 -12.38
N LYS A 281 -6.87 -24.35 -12.60
CA LYS A 281 -7.31 -25.31 -11.58
C LYS A 281 -6.20 -26.34 -11.38
N VAL A 282 -5.84 -26.65 -10.13
CA VAL A 282 -4.88 -27.71 -9.82
C VAL A 282 -5.54 -29.05 -9.51
N ASN A 283 -4.75 -30.12 -9.55
CA ASN A 283 -5.13 -31.42 -9.00
C ASN A 283 -4.76 -31.52 -7.51
N ASP A 284 -5.15 -32.62 -6.86
CA ASP A 284 -5.02 -32.78 -5.41
C ASP A 284 -3.58 -33.05 -4.92
N ASP A 285 -2.62 -33.23 -5.84
CA ASP A 285 -1.18 -33.35 -5.53
C ASP A 285 -0.53 -32.01 -5.12
N TRP A 286 -1.22 -30.88 -5.32
CA TRP A 286 -0.69 -29.53 -5.07
C TRP A 286 -1.58 -28.75 -4.10
N ASN A 287 -0.92 -28.02 -3.21
CA ASN A 287 -1.58 -27.28 -2.14
C ASN A 287 -1.32 -25.76 -2.26
N PRO A 288 -2.24 -24.99 -2.88
CA PRO A 288 -2.15 -23.52 -2.95
C PRO A 288 -2.10 -22.87 -1.57
N ARG A 289 -1.01 -22.14 -1.30
CA ARG A 289 -0.79 -21.37 -0.07
C ARG A 289 -1.02 -19.87 -0.31
N PRO A 290 -1.43 -19.10 0.71
CA PRO A 290 -1.56 -17.64 0.63
C PRO A 290 -0.20 -16.93 0.74
N LEU A 291 0.76 -17.34 -0.09
CA LEU A 291 2.17 -16.98 0.03
C LEU A 291 2.76 -16.58 -1.32
N VAL A 292 3.74 -15.70 -1.31
CA VAL A 292 4.61 -15.33 -2.43
C VAL A 292 6.07 -15.59 -2.03
N GLY A 293 6.88 -16.22 -2.89
CA GLY A 293 8.30 -16.47 -2.61
C GLY A 293 9.14 -15.20 -2.68
N ASN A 294 10.15 -15.08 -1.80
CA ASN A 294 11.05 -13.92 -1.73
C ASN A 294 12.49 -14.20 -2.21
N ASP A 295 12.73 -15.37 -2.81
CA ASP A 295 14.03 -15.98 -3.19
C ASP A 295 15.09 -16.15 -2.07
N SER A 296 15.04 -15.37 -0.99
CA SER A 296 15.86 -15.48 0.23
C SER A 296 15.50 -16.68 1.13
N GLY A 297 14.83 -17.71 0.59
CA GLY A 297 14.38 -18.89 1.34
C GLY A 297 13.16 -18.66 2.24
N GLY A 298 12.48 -17.52 2.12
CA GLY A 298 11.25 -17.21 2.86
C GLY A 298 10.07 -16.87 1.94
N THR A 299 8.99 -16.37 2.55
CA THR A 299 7.76 -15.98 1.86
C THR A 299 7.17 -14.70 2.43
N VAL A 300 6.38 -14.02 1.60
CA VAL A 300 5.49 -12.92 1.95
C VAL A 300 4.07 -13.44 2.05
N GLN A 301 3.39 -13.17 3.17
CA GLN A 301 1.98 -13.52 3.36
C GLN A 301 1.07 -12.63 2.50
N VAL A 302 -0.02 -13.22 2.01
CA VAL A 302 -1.04 -12.54 1.22
C VAL A 302 -2.27 -12.31 2.11
N ARG A 303 -2.47 -11.08 2.58
CA ARG A 303 -3.61 -10.71 3.45
C ARG A 303 -4.77 -10.02 2.72
N GLY A 304 -4.58 -9.64 1.47
CA GLY A 304 -5.61 -8.97 0.69
C GLY A 304 -5.14 -8.51 -0.68
N PHE A 305 -5.91 -7.63 -1.31
CA PHE A 305 -5.66 -7.11 -2.67
C PHE A 305 -5.88 -5.59 -2.81
N ARG A 306 -5.70 -4.82 -1.72
CA ARG A 306 -5.85 -3.36 -1.73
C ARG A 306 -4.78 -2.71 -2.61
N ALA A 307 -5.21 -2.00 -3.66
CA ALA A 307 -4.33 -1.47 -4.71
C ALA A 307 -3.49 -0.26 -4.25
N ALA A 308 -2.17 -0.44 -4.14
CA ALA A 308 -1.18 0.52 -3.66
C ALA A 308 -0.93 1.69 -4.64
N VAL A 309 -0.74 2.90 -4.11
CA VAL A 309 -0.85 4.19 -4.84
C VAL A 309 0.29 4.37 -5.86
N GLU A 310 0.17 5.29 -6.83
CA GLU A 310 1.36 5.65 -7.64
C GLU A 310 2.46 6.23 -6.75
N GLY A 311 3.71 5.80 -6.96
CA GLY A 311 4.82 6.07 -6.05
C GLY A 311 4.90 5.14 -4.83
N SER A 312 3.99 4.17 -4.64
CA SER A 312 4.19 3.08 -3.69
C SER A 312 5.32 2.15 -4.11
N SER A 313 5.94 1.53 -3.12
CA SER A 313 6.82 0.37 -3.28
C SER A 313 6.00 -0.81 -3.79
N VAL A 314 6.58 -1.60 -4.68
CA VAL A 314 6.00 -2.89 -5.08
C VAL A 314 7.11 -3.86 -5.41
N CYS A 315 6.95 -5.10 -4.99
CA CYS A 315 7.90 -6.18 -5.25
C CYS A 315 7.27 -7.23 -6.17
N HIS A 316 8.11 -7.72 -7.07
CA HIS A 316 7.83 -8.76 -8.04
C HIS A 316 8.45 -10.08 -7.57
N SER A 317 7.73 -11.18 -7.73
CA SER A 317 8.25 -12.54 -7.58
C SER A 317 7.99 -13.34 -8.85
N GLY A 318 9.05 -13.78 -9.52
CA GLY A 318 8.97 -14.57 -10.73
C GLY A 318 10.20 -15.45 -10.92
N SER A 319 10.01 -16.59 -11.58
CA SER A 319 11.03 -17.63 -11.66
C SER A 319 12.15 -17.35 -12.70
N GLY A 320 12.03 -16.27 -13.47
CA GLY A 320 13.07 -15.74 -14.36
C GLY A 320 14.09 -14.90 -13.58
N SER A 321 13.66 -13.78 -13.00
CA SER A 321 14.51 -12.83 -12.29
C SER A 321 14.73 -13.16 -10.81
N GLY A 322 13.76 -13.82 -10.17
CA GLY A 322 13.65 -13.94 -8.72
C GLY A 322 12.80 -12.82 -8.10
N TRP A 323 13.14 -12.46 -6.86
CA TRP A 323 12.53 -11.37 -6.09
C TRP A 323 13.22 -10.03 -6.36
N HIS A 324 12.47 -9.02 -6.84
CA HIS A 324 12.96 -7.65 -7.06
C HIS A 324 11.89 -6.62 -6.72
N CYS A 325 12.31 -5.49 -6.16
CA CYS A 325 11.43 -4.40 -5.77
C CYS A 325 11.63 -3.15 -6.65
N GLY A 326 10.87 -2.10 -6.36
CA GLY A 326 10.79 -0.87 -7.16
C GLY A 326 9.53 -0.10 -6.81
N THR A 327 9.07 0.77 -7.70
CA THR A 327 7.86 1.59 -7.46
C THR A 327 6.79 1.42 -8.53
N ILE A 328 5.53 1.62 -8.14
CA ILE A 328 4.40 1.79 -9.06
C ILE A 328 4.55 3.15 -9.75
N ALA A 329 4.93 3.13 -11.02
CA ALA A 329 5.23 4.34 -11.78
C ALA A 329 3.96 4.99 -12.33
N GLN A 330 3.07 4.21 -12.97
CA GLN A 330 1.81 4.68 -13.58
C GLN A 330 0.74 3.59 -13.63
N ARG A 331 -0.55 3.94 -13.47
CA ARG A 331 -1.69 3.01 -13.57
C ARG A 331 -2.48 3.13 -14.87
N GLY A 332 -3.19 2.07 -15.25
CA GLY A 332 -4.15 2.09 -16.35
C GLY A 332 -3.51 2.24 -17.74
N ALA A 333 -2.30 1.73 -17.90
CA ALA A 333 -1.53 1.78 -19.13
C ALA A 333 -2.10 0.86 -20.21
N SER A 334 -1.87 1.24 -21.47
CA SER A 334 -2.19 0.45 -22.65
C SER A 334 -0.91 0.16 -23.41
N VAL A 335 -0.57 -1.12 -23.56
CA VAL A 335 0.72 -1.61 -24.05
C VAL A 335 0.49 -2.43 -25.32
N THR A 336 1.18 -2.08 -26.40
CA THR A 336 1.03 -2.76 -27.69
C THR A 336 2.17 -3.77 -27.90
N TYR A 337 1.90 -5.04 -27.60
CA TYR A 337 2.80 -6.15 -27.89
C TYR A 337 2.68 -6.61 -29.36
N PRO A 338 3.64 -7.38 -29.91
CA PRO A 338 3.57 -7.94 -31.27
C PRO A 338 2.36 -8.85 -31.55
N ARG A 339 1.60 -9.24 -30.52
CA ARG A 339 0.38 -10.07 -30.63
C ARG A 339 -0.93 -9.28 -30.45
N GLY A 340 -0.85 -7.97 -30.20
CA GLY A 340 -1.99 -7.10 -29.92
C GLY A 340 -1.77 -6.19 -28.71
N THR A 341 -2.66 -5.22 -28.54
CA THR A 341 -2.68 -4.32 -27.39
C THR A 341 -3.31 -4.98 -26.17
N VAL A 342 -2.75 -4.71 -24.99
CA VAL A 342 -3.29 -5.06 -23.67
C VAL A 342 -3.57 -3.76 -22.90
N TYR A 343 -4.73 -3.64 -22.26
CA TYR A 343 -5.19 -2.40 -21.61
C TYR A 343 -5.26 -2.53 -20.08
N GLY A 344 -5.26 -1.40 -19.38
CA GLY A 344 -5.47 -1.34 -17.92
C GLY A 344 -4.27 -1.70 -17.05
N LEU A 345 -3.13 -2.06 -17.64
CA LEU A 345 -1.92 -2.53 -16.95
C LEU A 345 -1.35 -1.46 -16.00
N THR A 346 -0.67 -1.89 -14.93
CA THR A 346 0.13 -1.00 -14.08
C THR A 346 1.59 -1.10 -14.49
N ARG A 347 2.23 0.05 -14.76
CA ARG A 347 3.65 0.20 -15.11
C ARG A 347 4.47 0.41 -13.84
N THR A 348 5.58 -0.29 -13.69
CA THR A 348 6.48 -0.20 -12.53
C THR A 348 7.92 0.05 -12.94
N THR A 349 8.76 0.48 -12.00
CA THR A 349 10.23 0.54 -12.16
C THR A 349 10.93 -0.77 -11.81
N VAL A 350 10.18 -1.84 -11.56
CA VAL A 350 10.73 -3.15 -11.20
C VAL A 350 11.26 -3.81 -12.47
N CYS A 351 12.48 -4.36 -12.42
CA CYS A 351 13.02 -5.15 -13.53
C CYS A 351 12.32 -6.53 -13.60
N ALA A 352 12.32 -7.14 -14.79
CA ALA A 352 11.86 -8.52 -14.96
C ALA A 352 12.55 -9.17 -16.17
N GLU A 353 12.73 -10.47 -16.07
CA GLU A 353 13.39 -11.34 -17.03
C GLU A 353 12.39 -12.27 -17.73
N PRO A 354 12.75 -12.90 -18.87
CA PRO A 354 11.93 -13.96 -19.40
C PRO A 354 11.70 -15.05 -18.34
N GLY A 355 10.48 -15.61 -18.28
CA GLY A 355 10.02 -16.56 -17.26
C GLY A 355 9.12 -15.95 -16.20
N ASP A 356 9.20 -14.64 -16.02
CA ASP A 356 8.47 -13.92 -14.98
C ASP A 356 7.00 -13.68 -15.30
N SER A 357 6.59 -13.80 -16.57
CA SER A 357 5.18 -13.69 -16.94
C SER A 357 4.29 -14.61 -16.09
N GLY A 358 3.23 -14.03 -15.54
CA GLY A 358 2.33 -14.64 -14.55
C GLY A 358 2.75 -14.42 -13.09
N GLY A 359 3.99 -14.06 -12.81
CA GLY A 359 4.56 -13.86 -11.47
C GLY A 359 3.86 -12.77 -10.65
N SER A 360 3.98 -12.87 -9.32
CA SER A 360 3.29 -12.05 -8.34
C SER A 360 3.83 -10.63 -8.32
N PHE A 361 2.97 -9.61 -8.34
CA PHE A 361 3.27 -8.27 -7.84
C PHE A 361 2.54 -8.03 -6.51
N ILE A 362 3.28 -7.66 -5.47
CA ILE A 362 2.80 -7.50 -4.09
C ILE A 362 3.39 -6.24 -3.44
N SER A 363 2.60 -5.57 -2.59
CA SER A 363 2.99 -4.35 -1.85
C SER A 363 2.60 -4.55 -0.39
N LEU A 364 3.57 -4.52 0.53
CA LEU A 364 3.40 -5.08 1.88
C LEU A 364 2.83 -6.51 1.76
N GLU A 365 1.67 -6.80 2.34
CA GLU A 365 0.98 -8.10 2.26
C GLU A 365 -0.21 -8.06 1.28
N GLN A 366 -0.32 -7.01 0.46
CA GLN A 366 -1.46 -6.78 -0.44
C GLN A 366 -1.08 -7.11 -1.89
N ALA A 367 -1.73 -8.13 -2.45
CA ALA A 367 -1.59 -8.52 -3.84
C ALA A 367 -2.00 -7.37 -4.77
N GLN A 368 -1.17 -7.07 -5.77
CA GLN A 368 -1.38 -5.96 -6.71
C GLN A 368 -1.78 -6.46 -8.09
N GLY A 369 -1.16 -7.55 -8.57
CA GLY A 369 -1.39 -8.06 -9.91
C GLY A 369 -0.38 -9.10 -10.36
N ILE A 370 -0.40 -9.45 -11.64
CA ILE A 370 0.47 -10.48 -12.23
C ILE A 370 1.25 -9.96 -13.44
N THR A 371 2.50 -10.37 -13.59
CA THR A 371 3.41 -9.93 -14.65
C THR A 371 2.87 -10.25 -16.06
N SER A 372 2.57 -9.22 -16.86
CA SER A 372 2.22 -9.37 -18.28
C SER A 372 3.49 -9.37 -19.15
N GLY A 373 4.32 -8.35 -19.01
CA GLY A 373 5.52 -8.17 -19.81
C GLY A 373 6.36 -6.98 -19.34
N GLY A 374 7.45 -6.68 -20.03
CA GLY A 374 8.36 -5.59 -19.64
C GLY A 374 9.32 -5.17 -20.73
N SER A 375 10.18 -4.19 -20.46
CA SER A 375 11.26 -3.73 -21.32
C SER A 375 12.52 -3.45 -20.50
N GLY A 376 13.71 -3.55 -21.10
CA GLY A 376 14.96 -3.67 -20.35
C GLY A 376 15.18 -5.08 -19.80
N ASP A 377 15.98 -5.20 -18.74
CA ASP A 377 16.38 -6.44 -18.06
C ASP A 377 16.81 -6.15 -16.60
N CYS A 378 17.20 -7.16 -15.82
CA CYS A 378 17.64 -6.99 -14.43
C CYS A 378 19.15 -6.73 -14.27
N ALA A 379 19.90 -6.54 -15.37
CA ALA A 379 21.33 -6.19 -15.34
C ALA A 379 21.60 -4.71 -15.65
N SER A 380 20.75 -4.11 -16.50
CA SER A 380 20.81 -2.71 -16.93
C SER A 380 19.62 -1.87 -16.45
N GLY A 381 18.63 -2.50 -15.83
CA GLY A 381 17.38 -1.89 -15.40
C GLY A 381 16.27 -2.02 -16.46
N GLY A 382 15.03 -1.77 -16.03
CA GLY A 382 13.88 -1.96 -16.90
C GLY A 382 12.59 -1.42 -16.31
N VAL A 383 11.50 -1.70 -17.00
CA VAL A 383 10.14 -1.41 -16.56
C VAL A 383 9.24 -2.61 -16.84
N THR A 384 8.38 -2.92 -15.88
CA THR A 384 7.50 -4.10 -15.95
C THR A 384 6.05 -3.69 -15.84
N TYR A 385 5.18 -4.45 -16.50
CA TYR A 385 3.75 -4.24 -16.55
C TYR A 385 3.02 -5.41 -15.90
N PHE A 386 2.10 -5.11 -14.99
CA PHE A 386 1.24 -6.11 -14.37
C PHE A 386 -0.24 -5.88 -14.65
N GLN A 387 -1.00 -6.97 -14.82
CA GLN A 387 -2.46 -6.95 -14.85
C GLN A 387 -2.99 -6.81 -13.41
N PRO A 388 -3.79 -5.77 -13.08
CA PRO A 388 -4.29 -5.58 -11.72
C PRO A 388 -5.16 -6.75 -11.24
N ILE A 389 -4.91 -7.26 -10.03
CA ILE A 389 -5.51 -8.51 -9.55
C ILE A 389 -7.04 -8.45 -9.43
N LEU A 390 -7.60 -7.32 -8.98
CA LEU A 390 -9.05 -7.13 -8.81
C LEU A 390 -9.84 -7.47 -10.08
N GLU A 391 -9.32 -7.05 -11.24
CA GLU A 391 -9.97 -7.30 -12.53
C GLU A 391 -10.06 -8.80 -12.85
N ILE A 392 -9.00 -9.55 -12.52
CA ILE A 392 -8.89 -11.00 -12.74
C ILE A 392 -9.88 -11.75 -11.85
N LEU A 393 -9.95 -11.34 -10.57
CA LEU A 393 -10.89 -11.92 -9.60
C LEU A 393 -12.35 -11.67 -10.02
N THR A 394 -12.68 -10.45 -10.44
CA THR A 394 -14.02 -10.09 -10.94
C THR A 394 -14.35 -10.81 -12.26
N ALA A 395 -13.45 -10.82 -13.24
CA ALA A 395 -13.72 -11.35 -14.58
C ALA A 395 -13.97 -12.86 -14.60
N TYR A 396 -13.36 -13.62 -13.69
CA TYR A 396 -13.51 -15.07 -13.62
C TYR A 396 -14.32 -15.56 -12.42
N GLY A 397 -14.73 -14.68 -11.50
CA GLY A 397 -15.43 -15.06 -10.26
C GLY A 397 -14.54 -15.93 -9.38
N LEU A 398 -13.39 -15.38 -8.97
CA LEU A 398 -12.38 -16.04 -8.15
C LEU A 398 -12.25 -15.33 -6.80
N ASN A 399 -12.07 -16.11 -5.74
CA ASN A 399 -11.67 -15.57 -4.44
C ASN A 399 -10.16 -15.69 -4.29
N LEU A 400 -9.49 -14.62 -3.83
CA LEU A 400 -8.07 -14.70 -3.48
C LEU A 400 -7.90 -15.65 -2.28
N THR A 401 -7.00 -16.62 -2.37
CA THR A 401 -6.56 -17.37 -1.19
C THR A 401 -5.64 -16.45 -0.40
N VAL A 402 -6.25 -15.69 0.51
CA VAL A 402 -5.55 -14.96 1.57
C VAL A 402 -5.19 -15.91 2.71
N GLU A 403 -4.32 -15.46 3.60
CA GLU A 403 -4.21 -16.08 4.92
C GLU A 403 -5.51 -15.78 5.66
N GLU A 404 -6.37 -16.80 5.78
CA GLU A 404 -7.28 -16.87 6.92
C GLU A 404 -6.39 -16.84 8.17
N LEU A 405 -6.24 -15.65 8.75
CA LEU A 405 -6.09 -15.54 10.19
C LEU A 405 -7.18 -16.44 10.79
N SER A 406 -6.81 -17.32 11.72
CA SER A 406 -7.74 -18.24 12.39
C SER A 406 -8.59 -17.48 13.41
N LEU A 407 -9.34 -16.49 12.91
CA LEU A 407 -10.23 -15.62 13.66
C LEU A 407 -11.40 -16.46 14.18
N PRO A 408 -11.79 -16.34 15.46
CA PRO A 408 -13.01 -16.95 15.99
C PRO A 408 -14.27 -16.20 15.52
N GLY A 409 -14.42 -16.06 14.18
CA GLY A 409 -15.46 -15.29 13.51
C GLY A 409 -15.41 -13.78 13.83
N PRO A 410 -16.49 -13.03 13.56
CA PRO A 410 -16.76 -11.74 14.20
C PRO A 410 -17.19 -11.97 15.66
N GLY A 411 -16.35 -12.66 16.42
CA GLY A 411 -16.59 -12.97 17.81
C GLY A 411 -16.36 -11.74 18.67
N THR A 412 -17.34 -11.38 19.50
CA THR A 412 -17.04 -10.58 20.69
C THR A 412 -15.94 -11.29 21.49
N CYS A 413 -14.97 -10.58 22.06
CA CYS A 413 -13.86 -11.17 22.82
C CYS A 413 -14.26 -11.86 24.15
N THR A 414 -15.53 -12.26 24.27
CA THR A 414 -16.19 -12.91 25.40
C THR A 414 -15.87 -14.41 25.54
N SER A 415 -15.20 -15.02 24.56
CA SER A 415 -14.77 -16.42 24.60
C SER A 415 -13.51 -16.67 25.45
N TYR A 416 -12.79 -15.63 25.81
CA TYR A 416 -11.59 -15.69 26.64
C TYR A 416 -11.93 -15.91 28.13
N PRO A 417 -11.05 -16.57 28.91
CA PRO A 417 -11.28 -16.85 30.33
C PRO A 417 -11.30 -15.59 31.21
N ARG A 418 -10.75 -14.47 30.72
CA ARG A 418 -10.88 -13.14 31.33
C ARG A 418 -11.42 -12.17 30.30
N VAL A 419 -12.45 -11.40 30.68
CA VAL A 419 -13.13 -10.43 29.80
C VAL A 419 -13.37 -9.13 30.56
N PHE A 420 -13.09 -8.01 29.92
CA PHE A 420 -13.27 -6.66 30.45
C PHE A 420 -13.94 -5.76 29.41
N THR A 421 -14.90 -4.95 29.82
CA THR A 421 -15.48 -3.91 28.97
C THR A 421 -15.13 -2.53 29.52
N GLY A 422 -14.81 -1.60 28.61
CA GLY A 422 -14.46 -0.23 28.95
C GLY A 422 -15.10 0.78 28.01
N THR A 423 -14.81 2.06 28.22
CA THR A 423 -15.18 3.14 27.30
C THR A 423 -14.02 4.12 27.22
N LEU A 424 -13.66 4.50 26.00
CA LEU A 424 -12.51 5.35 25.71
C LEU A 424 -12.92 6.55 24.86
N LYS A 425 -12.20 7.66 25.03
CA LYS A 425 -12.20 8.78 24.09
C LYS A 425 -11.04 8.60 23.11
N SER A 426 -11.18 9.09 21.88
CA SER A 426 -10.06 9.13 20.90
C SER A 426 -8.82 9.81 21.50
N ARG A 427 -7.64 9.35 21.08
CA ARG A 427 -6.31 9.75 21.56
C ARG A 427 -6.12 9.56 23.07
N ARG A 428 -6.65 8.47 23.64
CA ARG A 428 -6.45 8.08 25.06
C ARG A 428 -6.16 6.58 25.17
N SER A 429 -5.62 6.18 26.31
CA SER A 429 -5.35 4.78 26.65
C SER A 429 -6.14 4.35 27.89
N ALA A 430 -6.44 3.06 27.98
CA ALA A 430 -6.76 2.37 29.23
C ALA A 430 -5.78 1.21 29.45
N TYR A 431 -5.66 0.78 30.71
CA TYR A 431 -4.71 -0.25 31.14
C TYR A 431 -5.40 -1.32 31.97
N TRP A 432 -5.18 -2.60 31.65
CA TRP A 432 -5.71 -3.73 32.41
C TRP A 432 -4.59 -4.50 33.15
N PRO A 433 -4.78 -4.88 34.43
CA PRO A 433 -5.94 -4.58 35.28
C PRO A 433 -5.94 -3.13 35.80
N GLN A 434 -4.80 -2.45 35.63
CA GLN A 434 -4.54 -1.03 35.92
C GLN A 434 -3.12 -0.70 35.44
N ASP A 435 -2.69 0.55 35.55
CA ASP A 435 -1.33 1.03 35.23
C ASP A 435 -0.20 0.20 35.90
N ARG A 436 -0.47 -0.42 37.06
CA ARG A 436 0.46 -1.29 37.82
C ARG A 436 0.65 -2.71 37.26
N GLY A 437 -0.23 -3.17 36.38
CA GLY A 437 -0.19 -4.52 35.80
C GLY A 437 -0.36 -5.69 36.77
N PHE A 438 -0.17 -6.89 36.23
CA PHE A 438 -0.19 -8.20 36.89
C PHE A 438 1.20 -8.87 36.83
N VAL A 439 1.37 -10.05 37.43
CA VAL A 439 2.66 -10.77 37.50
C VAL A 439 2.44 -12.25 37.19
N THR A 440 3.26 -12.84 36.32
CA THR A 440 3.40 -14.30 36.18
C THR A 440 4.75 -14.77 36.73
N THR A 441 4.80 -16.02 37.16
CA THR A 441 5.99 -16.74 37.62
C THR A 441 6.47 -17.82 36.65
N VAL A 442 5.77 -18.06 35.54
CA VAL A 442 6.07 -19.12 34.57
C VAL A 442 6.37 -18.55 33.17
N THR A 443 6.84 -19.41 32.26
CA THR A 443 6.98 -19.10 30.83
C THR A 443 5.81 -19.74 30.07
N GLY A 444 5.15 -19.02 29.16
CA GLY A 444 4.08 -19.57 28.34
C GLY A 444 3.44 -18.56 27.39
N THR A 445 2.34 -18.96 26.76
CA THR A 445 1.62 -18.15 25.77
C THR A 445 0.60 -17.21 26.41
N TYR A 446 0.72 -15.93 26.13
CA TYR A 446 -0.30 -14.90 26.30
C TYR A 446 -1.15 -14.84 25.05
N SER A 447 -2.46 -14.75 25.21
CA SER A 447 -3.41 -14.60 24.11
C SER A 447 -4.41 -13.51 24.47
N ALA A 448 -4.62 -12.51 23.62
CA ALA A 448 -5.61 -11.47 23.88
C ALA A 448 -6.27 -10.95 22.59
N CYS A 449 -7.45 -10.35 22.77
CA CYS A 449 -8.40 -9.93 21.76
C CYS A 449 -9.01 -8.61 22.17
N LEU A 450 -9.13 -7.65 21.26
CA LEU A 450 -9.91 -6.43 21.45
C LEU A 450 -11.00 -6.38 20.37
N SER A 451 -12.24 -6.07 20.76
CA SER A 451 -13.35 -5.90 19.80
C SER A 451 -14.19 -4.68 20.16
N ASP A 452 -14.57 -3.87 19.17
CA ASP A 452 -15.57 -2.82 19.38
C ASP A 452 -16.58 -2.61 18.23
N ASP A 453 -16.40 -1.61 17.37
CA ASP A 453 -17.40 -1.13 16.42
C ASP A 453 -16.71 -0.73 15.11
N PRO A 454 -17.13 -1.25 13.94
CA PRO A 454 -16.44 -1.02 12.66
C PRO A 454 -16.28 0.45 12.20
N SER A 455 -16.80 1.42 12.96
CA SER A 455 -16.56 2.86 12.77
C SER A 455 -15.39 3.44 13.60
N ARG A 456 -14.64 2.59 14.32
CA ARG A 456 -13.55 2.97 15.25
C ARG A 456 -12.26 2.21 14.97
N ASP A 457 -11.18 2.70 15.56
CA ASP A 457 -9.79 2.26 15.34
C ASP A 457 -9.07 2.23 16.71
N ARG A 458 -8.49 1.08 17.08
CA ARG A 458 -8.06 0.80 18.45
C ARG A 458 -6.97 -0.26 18.58
N ASP A 459 -5.74 0.19 18.75
CA ASP A 459 -4.62 -0.68 19.08
C ASP A 459 -4.82 -1.51 20.37
N LEU A 460 -4.30 -2.74 20.37
CA LEU A 460 -4.11 -3.59 21.55
C LEU A 460 -2.62 -3.93 21.75
N TYR A 461 -2.10 -3.66 22.95
CA TYR A 461 -0.73 -3.98 23.34
C TYR A 461 -0.68 -4.88 24.59
N LEU A 462 0.30 -5.78 24.62
CA LEU A 462 0.84 -6.38 25.84
C LEU A 462 2.17 -5.69 26.17
N GLU A 463 2.28 -5.13 27.38
CA GLU A 463 3.47 -4.41 27.84
C GLU A 463 4.12 -5.13 29.02
N LYS A 464 5.44 -5.31 29.00
CA LYS A 464 6.25 -5.89 30.10
C LYS A 464 6.99 -4.78 30.87
N TRP A 465 7.03 -4.88 32.19
CA TRP A 465 7.84 -3.97 33.03
C TRP A 465 9.30 -4.40 33.05
N ASN A 466 10.21 -3.53 32.60
CA ASN A 466 11.65 -3.82 32.53
C ASN A 466 12.45 -3.39 33.78
N GLY A 467 11.77 -2.92 34.84
CA GLY A 467 12.40 -2.34 36.03
C GLY A 467 12.35 -0.81 36.08
N ARG A 468 12.22 -0.14 34.93
CA ARG A 468 12.20 1.34 34.80
C ARG A 468 10.99 1.86 34.03
N ALA A 469 10.49 1.10 33.06
CA ALA A 469 9.37 1.46 32.20
C ALA A 469 8.56 0.23 31.78
N TRP A 470 7.35 0.48 31.29
CA TRP A 470 6.56 -0.47 30.53
C TRP A 470 6.99 -0.42 29.07
N ILE A 471 7.26 -1.59 28.48
CA ILE A 471 7.73 -1.74 27.10
C ILE A 471 6.75 -2.68 26.39
N ALA A 472 6.25 -2.31 25.21
CA ALA A 472 5.45 -3.22 24.40
C ALA A 472 6.27 -4.47 24.04
N VAL A 473 5.66 -5.65 24.17
CA VAL A 473 6.26 -6.94 23.78
C VAL A 473 5.41 -7.70 22.77
N ALA A 474 4.15 -7.31 22.61
CA ALA A 474 3.33 -7.60 21.45
C ALA A 474 2.34 -6.45 21.24
N ALA A 475 1.98 -6.22 19.97
CA ALA A 475 1.03 -5.22 19.53
C ALA A 475 0.16 -5.80 18.40
N SER A 476 -1.05 -5.28 18.27
CA SER A 476 -1.95 -5.43 17.13
C SER A 476 -2.56 -4.04 16.91
N GLU A 477 -2.46 -3.56 15.68
CA GLU A 477 -2.74 -2.18 15.25
C GLU A 477 -3.45 -2.25 13.87
N HIS A 478 -4.58 -2.96 13.83
CA HIS A 478 -5.36 -3.21 12.63
C HIS A 478 -6.43 -2.13 12.44
N LEU A 479 -6.65 -1.72 11.19
CA LEU A 479 -7.61 -0.67 10.81
C LEU A 479 -9.07 -1.14 10.78
N ASP A 480 -9.38 -2.19 11.54
CA ASP A 480 -10.72 -2.72 11.73
C ASP A 480 -10.98 -2.93 13.23
N SER A 481 -12.23 -3.18 13.59
CA SER A 481 -12.64 -3.19 15.00
C SER A 481 -12.31 -4.50 15.75
N TYR A 482 -11.27 -5.23 15.32
CA TYR A 482 -10.84 -6.50 15.91
C TYR A 482 -9.32 -6.67 15.95
N GLU A 483 -8.72 -6.50 17.12
CA GLU A 483 -7.30 -6.79 17.34
C GLU A 483 -7.10 -8.16 17.96
N GLN A 484 -5.99 -8.84 17.62
CA GLN A 484 -5.60 -10.09 18.27
C GLN A 484 -4.09 -10.21 18.42
N ILE A 485 -3.63 -10.45 19.65
CA ILE A 485 -2.20 -10.70 19.95
C ILE A 485 -2.00 -12.09 20.53
N THR A 486 -0.88 -12.72 20.15
CA THR A 486 -0.38 -13.97 20.75
C THR A 486 1.12 -13.82 20.97
N TYR A 487 1.60 -14.09 22.19
CA TYR A 487 2.98 -13.82 22.59
C TYR A 487 3.51 -14.88 23.56
N PHE A 488 4.67 -15.46 23.26
CA PHE A 488 5.33 -16.42 24.16
C PHE A 488 6.25 -15.69 25.14
N GLY A 489 5.80 -15.49 26.37
CA GLY A 489 6.44 -14.66 27.38
C GLY A 489 7.11 -15.42 28.52
N THR A 490 8.21 -14.88 29.01
CA THR A 490 8.94 -15.35 30.21
C THR A 490 8.42 -14.73 31.50
N PRO A 491 8.76 -15.25 32.70
CA PRO A 491 8.36 -14.69 33.99
C PRO A 491 8.56 -13.18 34.12
N GLY A 492 7.70 -12.51 34.91
CA GLY A 492 7.79 -11.07 35.15
C GLY A 492 6.43 -10.37 35.30
N ARG A 493 6.47 -9.04 35.30
CA ARG A 493 5.31 -8.15 35.44
C ARG A 493 4.85 -7.64 34.08
N TYR A 494 3.55 -7.73 33.79
CA TYR A 494 2.92 -7.42 32.51
C TYR A 494 1.63 -6.60 32.70
N ARG A 495 1.14 -5.94 31.64
CA ARG A 495 -0.19 -5.31 31.57
C ARG A 495 -0.67 -5.25 30.13
N TYR A 496 -1.98 -5.13 29.92
CA TYR A 496 -2.51 -4.78 28.59
C TYR A 496 -2.75 -3.27 28.50
N ARG A 497 -2.39 -2.63 27.38
CA ARG A 497 -2.81 -1.27 27.00
C ARG A 497 -3.78 -1.37 25.84
N VAL A 498 -4.93 -0.70 25.97
CA VAL A 498 -5.87 -0.44 24.87
C VAL A 498 -5.77 1.03 24.51
N PHE A 499 -5.62 1.35 23.23
CA PHE A 499 -5.69 2.73 22.72
C PHE A 499 -7.03 3.01 22.03
N ALA A 500 -7.17 4.22 21.51
CA ALA A 500 -8.23 4.60 20.58
C ALA A 500 -7.65 5.65 19.65
N GLU A 501 -7.22 5.26 18.45
CA GLU A 501 -6.71 6.20 17.49
C GLU A 501 -7.89 7.01 16.91
N VAL A 502 -8.93 6.32 16.42
CA VAL A 502 -10.14 6.94 15.85
C VAL A 502 -11.40 6.55 16.64
N GLY A 503 -12.27 7.54 16.84
CA GLY A 503 -13.58 7.35 17.47
C GLY A 503 -13.56 7.39 19.00
N SER A 504 -14.74 7.55 19.59
CA SER A 504 -14.96 7.46 21.03
C SER A 504 -16.15 6.54 21.28
N GLY A 505 -16.07 5.68 22.29
CA GLY A 505 -17.09 4.66 22.52
C GLY A 505 -16.64 3.51 23.42
N PRO A 506 -17.48 2.47 23.57
CA PRO A 506 -17.15 1.26 24.30
C PRO A 506 -16.06 0.42 23.60
N TYR A 507 -15.55 -0.60 24.30
CA TYR A 507 -14.74 -1.70 23.76
C TYR A 507 -14.81 -2.94 24.67
N THR A 508 -14.46 -4.11 24.14
CA THR A 508 -14.33 -5.38 24.88
C THR A 508 -12.94 -5.98 24.70
N LEU A 509 -12.19 -6.11 25.80
CA LEU A 509 -10.89 -6.80 25.88
C LEU A 509 -11.10 -8.21 26.46
N GLY A 510 -10.74 -9.24 25.71
CA GLY A 510 -10.64 -10.63 26.19
C GLY A 510 -9.19 -11.08 26.26
N HIS A 511 -8.80 -11.86 27.27
CA HIS A 511 -7.42 -12.37 27.36
C HIS A 511 -7.27 -13.65 28.20
N GLU A 512 -6.13 -14.29 28.00
CA GLU A 512 -5.61 -15.46 28.71
C GLU A 512 -4.13 -15.24 29.06
N GLU A 513 -3.65 -15.90 30.11
CA GLU A 513 -2.33 -15.69 30.73
C GLU A 513 -1.70 -17.05 31.12
N PRO A 514 -0.36 -17.19 31.08
CA PRO A 514 0.37 -18.39 31.53
C PRO A 514 0.35 -18.63 33.05
#